data_AF-A0A259R0K7-F1
#
_entry.id   AF-A0A259R0K7-F1
#
_cell.length_a   1.000
_cell.length_b   1.000
_cell.length_c   1.000
_cell.angle_alpha   90.00
_cell.angle_beta   90.00
_cell.angle_gamma   90.00
#
_symmetry.space_group_name_H-M   'P 1'
#
loop_
_entity.id
_entity.type
_entity.pdbx_description
1 polymer ?
#
loop_
_entity_poly.entity_id
_entity_poly.type
_entity_poly.pdbx_seq_one_letter_code
_entity_poly.pdbx_strand_id
1 'polypeptide(L)'
;DPSEVKDLNRKTRNKMSVVKEGMEVSEVLIQEGVPSVERLQEAVCEPVVYMMDRYVVGGFYRVHADRGPDENLNAPGMHFVPLAFEEQFNVTHPEAAPGTNGPNRFYMYGVIARLAMVAASYELERTDPETELG
;
A
#
# COMPACT_ATOMS: atom_id res chain seq x y z
N ASP A 1 17.64 -13.08 3.75
CA ASP A 1 19.08 -13.13 4.13
C ASP A 1 19.88 -12.23 3.17
N PRO A 2 20.86 -11.40 3.63
CA PRO A 2 21.73 -10.63 2.75
C PRO A 2 22.38 -11.43 1.60
N SER A 3 22.52 -12.75 1.74
CA SER A 3 22.99 -13.66 0.68
C SER A 3 22.07 -13.68 -0.56
N GLU A 4 20.76 -13.50 -0.40
CA GLU A 4 19.77 -13.52 -1.49
C GLU A 4 20.01 -12.41 -2.53
N VAL A 5 20.58 -11.27 -2.11
CA VAL A 5 20.91 -10.15 -2.99
C VAL A 5 22.26 -10.35 -3.69
N LYS A 6 23.14 -11.20 -3.14
CA LYS A 6 24.45 -11.51 -3.75
C LYS A 6 24.30 -12.52 -4.90
N ASP A 7 23.41 -13.49 -4.74
CA ASP A 7 23.25 -14.62 -5.66
C ASP A 7 22.07 -14.44 -6.64
N LEU A 8 21.87 -13.21 -7.11
CA LEU A 8 20.82 -12.91 -8.08
C LEU A 8 21.10 -13.57 -9.44
N ASN A 9 20.15 -14.40 -9.88
CA ASN A 9 20.21 -15.02 -11.20
C ASN A 9 20.15 -13.96 -12.34
N ARG A 10 20.56 -14.35 -13.55
CA ARG A 10 20.63 -13.44 -14.71
C ARG A 10 19.30 -12.74 -15.02
N LYS A 11 18.17 -13.43 -14.81
CA LYS A 11 16.82 -12.88 -15.06
C LYS A 11 16.49 -11.78 -14.06
N THR A 12 16.75 -12.01 -12.77
CA THR A 12 16.53 -11.01 -11.72
C THR A 12 17.48 -9.84 -11.88
N ARG A 13 18.75 -10.07 -12.21
CA ARG A 13 19.71 -9.01 -12.50
C ARG A 13 19.23 -8.11 -13.64
N ASN A 14 18.84 -8.69 -14.77
CA ASN A 14 18.31 -7.90 -15.90
C ASN A 14 17.05 -7.10 -15.51
N LYS A 15 16.16 -7.68 -14.71
CA LYS A 15 14.98 -6.98 -14.18
C LYS A 15 15.35 -5.83 -13.23
N MET A 16 16.45 -5.95 -12.50
CA MET A 16 16.94 -4.93 -11.57
C MET A 16 18.00 -3.99 -12.17
N SER A 17 18.38 -4.16 -13.44
CA SER A 17 19.32 -3.25 -14.14
C SER A 17 18.59 -2.18 -14.94
N VAL A 18 17.30 -2.37 -15.20
CA VAL A 18 16.52 -1.51 -16.11
C VAL A 18 15.13 -1.25 -15.50
N VAL A 19 14.73 0.01 -15.37
CA VAL A 19 13.38 0.42 -14.95
C VAL A 19 12.42 0.46 -16.15
N LYS A 20 11.15 0.84 -15.91
CA LYS A 20 10.17 1.06 -16.99
C LYS A 20 10.78 1.96 -18.08
N GLU A 21 10.48 1.65 -19.35
CA GLU A 21 10.96 2.37 -20.54
C GLU A 21 12.45 2.23 -20.88
N GLY A 22 13.19 1.33 -20.23
CA GLY A 22 14.55 0.99 -20.67
C GLY A 22 15.67 1.82 -20.03
N MET A 23 15.35 2.68 -19.06
CA MET A 23 16.36 3.48 -18.37
C MET A 23 17.17 2.66 -17.36
N GLU A 24 18.44 3.01 -17.19
CA GLU A 24 19.32 2.40 -16.20
C GLU A 24 18.86 2.73 -14.77
N VAL A 25 19.05 1.79 -13.86
CA VAL A 25 18.74 1.98 -12.44
C VAL A 25 19.77 2.92 -11.80
N SER A 26 19.31 4.08 -11.34
CA SER A 26 20.14 5.07 -10.63
C SER A 26 20.10 4.95 -9.11
N GLU A 27 19.05 4.33 -8.56
CA GLU A 27 18.81 4.22 -7.13
C GLU A 27 18.10 2.90 -6.78
N VAL A 28 18.40 2.35 -5.60
CA VAL A 28 17.76 1.15 -5.07
C VAL A 28 17.23 1.44 -3.67
N LEU A 29 15.94 1.23 -3.47
CA LEU A 29 15.29 1.31 -2.16
C LEU A 29 15.18 -0.09 -1.55
N ILE A 30 15.69 -0.24 -0.34
CA ILE A 30 15.51 -1.46 0.47
C ILE A 30 14.50 -1.14 1.57
N GLN A 31 13.44 -1.93 1.64
CA GLN A 31 12.35 -1.75 2.59
C GLN A 31 12.04 -3.06 3.32
N GLU A 32 11.61 -2.93 4.56
CA GLU A 32 11.03 -4.05 5.30
C GLU A 32 9.76 -4.53 4.59
N GLY A 33 9.63 -5.84 4.42
CA GLY A 33 8.40 -6.44 3.91
C GLY A 33 7.34 -6.50 5.01
N VAL A 34 6.18 -5.91 4.76
CA VAL A 34 5.03 -5.95 5.69
C VAL A 34 4.02 -7.00 5.19
N PRO A 35 3.73 -8.06 5.96
CA PRO A 35 2.81 -9.12 5.54
C PRO A 35 1.35 -8.65 5.48
N SER A 36 0.63 -9.12 4.46
CA SER A 36 -0.83 -8.98 4.34
C SER A 36 -1.53 -10.08 5.11
N VAL A 37 -2.03 -9.78 6.31
CA VAL A 37 -2.66 -10.77 7.21
C VAL A 37 -4.19 -10.79 7.13
N GLU A 38 -4.80 -9.78 6.52
CA GLU A 38 -6.26 -9.72 6.38
C GLU A 38 -6.74 -10.75 5.35
N ARG A 39 -7.92 -11.33 5.61
CA ARG A 39 -8.53 -12.33 4.73
C ARG A 39 -9.98 -12.00 4.46
N LEU A 40 -10.37 -12.21 3.20
CA LEU A 40 -11.77 -12.20 2.77
C LEU A 40 -12.10 -13.57 2.20
N GLN A 41 -13.02 -14.30 2.84
CA GLN A 41 -13.44 -15.64 2.41
C GLN A 41 -12.23 -16.56 2.11
N GLU A 42 -11.30 -16.65 3.07
CA GLU A 42 -10.03 -17.38 3.00
C GLU A 42 -8.94 -16.81 2.06
N ALA A 43 -9.27 -15.92 1.13
CA ALA A 43 -8.27 -15.27 0.27
C ALA A 43 -7.55 -14.13 1.01
N VAL A 44 -6.24 -13.99 0.78
CA VAL A 44 -5.45 -12.88 1.34
C VAL A 44 -5.90 -11.57 0.68
N CYS A 45 -6.03 -10.51 1.47
CA CYS A 45 -6.37 -9.21 0.95
C CYS A 45 -5.60 -8.06 1.62
N GLU A 46 -5.49 -6.95 0.90
CA GLU A 46 -4.93 -5.70 1.39
C GLU A 46 -5.88 -4.53 1.05
N PRO A 47 -6.11 -3.59 1.99
CA PRO A 47 -6.96 -2.44 1.75
C PRO A 47 -6.25 -1.39 0.89
N VAL A 48 -6.96 -0.84 -0.09
CA VAL A 48 -6.55 0.32 -0.87
C VAL A 48 -7.49 1.48 -0.53
N VAL A 49 -6.92 2.58 -0.05
CA VAL A 49 -7.67 3.77 0.39
C VAL A 49 -7.51 4.89 -0.64
N TYR A 50 -8.62 5.45 -1.09
CA TYR A 50 -8.67 6.60 -2.00
C TYR A 50 -8.95 7.88 -1.22
N MET A 51 -8.24 8.94 -1.60
CA MET A 51 -8.37 10.27 -1.00
C MET A 51 -8.53 11.33 -2.09
N MET A 52 -9.32 12.35 -1.79
CA MET A 52 -9.41 13.59 -2.58
C MET A 52 -9.17 14.76 -1.64
N ASP A 53 -8.24 15.64 -2.00
CA ASP A 53 -7.69 16.62 -1.06
C ASP A 53 -7.25 15.89 0.23
N ARG A 54 -7.63 16.36 1.41
CA ARG A 54 -7.33 15.73 2.71
C ARG A 54 -8.36 14.69 3.17
N TYR A 55 -9.36 14.38 2.35
CA TYR A 55 -10.51 13.57 2.74
C TYR A 55 -10.41 12.15 2.20
N VAL A 56 -10.68 11.17 3.06
CA VAL A 56 -10.89 9.78 2.65
C VAL A 56 -12.25 9.67 1.99
N VAL A 57 -12.28 9.21 0.73
CA VAL A 57 -13.51 9.14 -0.08
C VAL A 57 -13.98 7.71 -0.34
N GLY A 58 -13.13 6.71 -0.06
CA GLY A 58 -13.47 5.31 -0.30
C GLY A 58 -12.26 4.43 -0.47
N GLY A 59 -12.48 3.26 -1.03
CA GLY A 59 -11.46 2.26 -1.23
C GLY A 59 -12.00 0.92 -1.69
N PHE A 60 -11.11 -0.04 -1.82
CA PHE A 60 -11.43 -1.43 -2.10
C PHE A 60 -10.38 -2.34 -1.47
N TYR A 61 -10.74 -3.61 -1.28
CA TYR A 61 -9.75 -4.65 -1.04
C TYR A 61 -9.20 -5.16 -2.36
N ARG A 62 -7.88 -5.24 -2.48
CA ARG A 62 -7.24 -6.11 -3.46
C ARG A 62 -7.18 -7.50 -2.85
N VAL A 63 -7.78 -8.47 -3.52
CA VAL A 63 -7.95 -9.83 -3.02
C VAL A 63 -7.25 -10.81 -3.96
N HIS A 64 -6.52 -11.77 -3.39
CA HIS A 64 -5.84 -12.82 -4.16
C HIS A 64 -5.91 -14.16 -3.44
N ALA A 65 -6.57 -15.15 -4.05
CA ALA A 65 -6.77 -16.47 -3.45
C ALA A 65 -5.48 -17.32 -3.46
N ASP A 66 -4.69 -17.22 -4.53
CA ASP A 66 -3.49 -18.04 -4.73
C ASP A 66 -2.18 -17.41 -4.23
N ARG A 67 -2.25 -16.38 -3.39
CA ARG A 67 -1.07 -15.68 -2.84
C ARG A 67 -1.07 -15.73 -1.32
N GLY A 68 0.11 -15.92 -0.76
CA GLY A 68 0.37 -15.89 0.67
C GLY A 68 0.54 -14.45 1.22
N PRO A 69 0.59 -14.32 2.55
CA PRO A 69 0.76 -13.04 3.25
C PRO A 69 2.03 -12.26 2.87
N ASP A 70 3.11 -12.97 2.53
CA ASP A 70 4.42 -12.38 2.21
C ASP A 70 4.63 -12.18 0.70
N GLU A 71 3.59 -12.40 -0.12
CA GLU A 71 3.67 -12.27 -1.57
C GLU A 71 3.02 -10.97 -2.08
N ASN A 72 3.48 -10.50 -3.24
CA ASN A 72 2.86 -9.37 -3.92
C ASN A 72 1.48 -9.77 -4.46
N LEU A 73 0.42 -9.19 -3.89
CA LEU A 73 -0.95 -9.43 -4.35
C LEU A 73 -1.27 -8.68 -5.65
N ASN A 74 -0.44 -7.71 -6.07
CA ASN A 74 -0.55 -7.05 -7.38
C ASN A 74 0.01 -7.96 -8.49
N ALA A 75 -0.68 -9.07 -8.73
CA ALA A 75 -0.30 -10.12 -9.67
C ALA A 75 -1.52 -10.63 -10.45
N PRO A 76 -1.32 -11.29 -11.61
CA PRO A 76 -2.42 -11.92 -12.34
C PRO A 76 -3.20 -12.90 -11.47
N GLY A 77 -4.53 -12.81 -11.49
CA GLY A 77 -5.43 -13.57 -10.61
C GLY A 77 -6.05 -12.73 -9.48
N MET A 78 -5.52 -11.54 -9.23
CA MET A 78 -6.13 -10.60 -8.29
C MET A 78 -7.48 -10.08 -8.78
N HIS A 79 -8.36 -9.76 -7.84
CA HIS A 79 -9.61 -9.06 -8.09
C HIS A 79 -9.88 -8.01 -7.00
N PHE A 80 -10.86 -7.14 -7.23
CA PHE A 80 -11.20 -6.06 -6.32
C PHE A 80 -12.57 -6.28 -5.71
N VAL A 81 -12.65 -6.12 -4.40
CA VAL A 81 -13.92 -6.14 -3.67
C VAL A 81 -14.13 -4.77 -3.06
N PRO A 82 -15.29 -4.11 -3.30
CA PRO A 82 -15.58 -2.81 -2.70
C PRO A 82 -15.40 -2.87 -1.19
N LEU A 83 -14.69 -1.86 -0.67
CA LEU A 83 -14.66 -1.62 0.76
C LEU A 83 -16.00 -0.95 1.08
N ALA A 84 -17.03 -1.77 1.30
CA ALA A 84 -18.38 -1.28 1.55
C ALA A 84 -18.42 -0.70 2.96
N PHE A 85 -18.45 0.63 3.05
CA PHE A 85 -18.65 1.35 4.29
C PHE A 85 -20.16 1.41 4.56
N GLU A 86 -20.66 0.56 5.47
CA GLU A 86 -22.05 0.67 5.93
C GLU A 86 -22.27 1.98 6.72
N GLU A 87 -21.21 2.56 7.29
CA GLU A 87 -21.23 3.79 8.11
C GLU A 87 -20.17 4.80 7.63
N GLN A 88 -20.35 6.09 7.99
CA GLN A 88 -19.40 7.15 7.65
C GLN A 88 -17.98 6.86 8.19
N PHE A 89 -16.94 7.19 7.40
CA PHE A 89 -15.50 7.00 7.69
C PHE A 89 -14.98 7.54 9.04
N ASN A 90 -15.78 8.35 9.72
CA ASN A 90 -15.37 9.13 10.89
C ASN A 90 -16.07 8.67 12.16
N VAL A 91 -16.90 7.61 12.08
CA VAL A 91 -17.57 7.04 13.25
C VAL A 91 -16.64 6.00 13.86
N THR A 92 -16.23 6.26 15.10
CA THR A 92 -15.50 5.30 15.91
C THR A 92 -16.36 4.89 17.10
N HIS A 93 -16.13 3.66 17.56
CA HIS A 93 -16.69 3.11 18.78
C HIS A 93 -15.55 2.86 19.77
N PRO A 94 -15.18 3.85 20.59
CA PRO A 94 -14.03 3.75 21.49
C PRO A 94 -14.12 2.59 22.48
N GLU A 95 -15.33 2.21 22.85
CA GLU A 95 -15.62 1.10 23.77
C GLU A 95 -15.49 -0.28 23.14
N ALA A 96 -15.38 -0.37 21.81
CA ALA A 96 -15.27 -1.65 21.11
C ALA A 96 -13.86 -2.24 21.29
N ALA A 97 -13.80 -3.56 21.50
CA ALA A 97 -12.51 -4.25 21.60
C ALA A 97 -11.66 -4.08 20.32
N PRO A 98 -10.33 -4.00 20.44
CA PRO A 98 -9.45 -3.87 19.27
C PRO A 98 -9.69 -4.98 18.24
N GLY A 99 -9.79 -4.59 16.96
CA GLY A 99 -9.92 -5.52 15.84
C GLY A 99 -11.31 -6.15 15.65
N THR A 100 -12.25 -5.99 16.58
CA THR A 100 -13.58 -6.64 16.51
C THR A 100 -14.62 -5.79 15.78
N ASN A 101 -14.38 -4.49 15.64
CA ASN A 101 -15.32 -3.54 15.03
C ASN A 101 -14.80 -3.06 13.66
N GLY A 102 -15.63 -3.24 12.62
CA GLY A 102 -15.34 -2.81 11.24
C GLY A 102 -15.07 -1.29 11.13
N PRO A 103 -15.97 -0.42 11.61
CA PRO A 103 -15.76 1.03 11.61
C PRO A 103 -14.42 1.48 12.22
N ASN A 104 -14.04 0.96 13.39
CA ASN A 104 -12.75 1.26 14.01
C ASN A 104 -11.57 0.83 13.14
N ARG A 105 -11.62 -0.36 12.53
CA ARG A 105 -10.58 -0.85 11.61
C ARG A 105 -10.44 0.06 10.39
N PHE A 106 -11.56 0.48 9.81
CA PHE A 106 -11.59 1.38 8.65
C PHE A 106 -11.11 2.80 8.99
N TYR A 107 -11.46 3.31 10.17
CA TYR A 107 -10.93 4.58 10.66
C TYR A 107 -9.40 4.53 10.73
N MET A 108 -8.83 3.43 11.22
CA MET A 108 -7.37 3.25 11.26
C MET A 108 -6.73 3.24 9.87
N TYR A 109 -7.36 2.59 8.87
CA TYR A 109 -6.89 2.67 7.48
C TYR A 109 -6.85 4.11 6.98
N GLY A 110 -7.88 4.90 7.29
CA GLY A 110 -7.92 6.31 6.97
C GLY A 110 -6.88 7.16 7.70
N VAL A 111 -6.55 6.85 8.96
CA VAL A 111 -5.46 7.53 9.70
C VAL A 111 -4.11 7.28 9.02
N ILE A 112 -3.78 6.02 8.73
CA ILE A 112 -2.51 5.66 8.07
C ILE A 112 -2.43 6.27 6.67
N ALA A 113 -3.52 6.23 5.89
CA ALA A 113 -3.58 6.85 4.57
C ALA A 113 -3.30 8.37 4.64
N ARG A 114 -3.87 9.08 5.62
CA ARG A 114 -3.61 10.52 5.81
C ARG A 114 -2.16 10.80 6.23
N LEU A 115 -1.55 9.95 7.07
CA LEU A 115 -0.12 10.08 7.40
C LEU A 115 0.75 9.91 6.14
N ALA A 116 0.44 8.91 5.31
CA ALA A 116 1.13 8.70 4.03
C ALA A 116 0.95 9.88 3.08
N MET A 117 -0.26 10.46 3.01
CA MET A 117 -0.53 11.68 2.22
C MET A 117 0.31 12.86 2.69
N VAL A 118 0.38 13.09 4.00
CA VAL A 118 1.19 14.18 4.57
C VAL A 118 2.67 13.98 4.23
N ALA A 119 3.18 12.75 4.36
CA ALA A 119 4.55 12.43 3.97
C ALA A 119 4.80 12.72 2.48
N ALA A 120 3.91 12.26 1.60
CA ALA A 120 3.99 12.51 0.16
C ALA A 120 3.88 14.00 -0.18
N SER A 121 3.04 14.76 0.53
CA SER A 121 2.92 16.21 0.35
C SER A 121 4.22 16.93 0.69
N TYR A 122 4.88 16.55 1.79
CA TYR A 122 6.18 17.11 2.17
C TYR A 122 7.29 16.72 1.20
N GLU A 123 7.26 15.51 0.66
CA GLU A 123 8.20 15.07 -0.37
C GLU A 123 8.04 15.92 -1.64
N LEU A 124 6.81 16.07 -2.14
CA LEU A 124 6.50 16.89 -3.31
C LEU A 124 6.96 18.34 -3.14
N GLU A 125 6.62 18.98 -2.01
CA GLU A 125 7.02 20.36 -1.71
C GLU A 125 8.55 20.53 -1.69
N ARG A 126 9.29 19.57 -1.12
CA ARG A 126 10.77 19.62 -1.07
C ARG A 126 11.43 19.39 -2.42
N THR A 127 10.77 18.69 -3.32
CA THR A 127 11.28 18.38 -4.67
C THR A 127 10.69 19.29 -5.74
N ASP A 128 9.91 20.30 -5.37
CA ASP A 128 9.27 21.20 -6.31
C ASP A 128 10.35 21.99 -7.09
N PRO A 129 10.44 21.78 -8.42
CA PRO A 129 11.47 22.41 -9.25
C PRO A 129 11.27 23.92 -9.43
N GLU A 130 10.09 24.46 -9.09
CA GLU A 130 9.77 25.88 -9.23
C GLU A 130 9.99 26.70 -7.94
N THR A 131 10.26 26.04 -6.80
CA THR A 131 10.39 26.71 -5.48
C THR A 131 11.57 27.68 -5.39
N GLU A 132 12.61 27.57 -6.22
CA GLU A 132 13.75 28.51 -6.21
C GLU A 132 13.50 29.84 -6.95
N LEU A 133 12.31 30.07 -7.52
CA LEU A 133 11.97 31.30 -8.26
C LEU A 133 11.22 32.37 -7.44
N GLY A 134 11.05 32.18 -6.12
CA GLY A 134 10.28 33.05 -5.21
C GLY A 134 11.12 33.91 -4.26
#